data_AF-A0A655A8E2-F1
#
_entry.id   AF-A0A655A8E2-F1
#
_cell.length_a   1.000
_cell.length_b   1.000
_cell.length_c   1.000
_cell.angle_alpha   90.00
_cell.angle_beta   90.00
_cell.angle_gamma   90.00
#
_symmetry.space_group_name_H-M   'P 1'
#
loop_
_entity.id
_entity.type
_entity.pdbx_description
1 polymer ?
#
loop_
_entity_poly.entity_id
_entity_poly.type
_entity_poly.pdbx_seq_one_letter_code
_entity_poly.pdbx_strand_id
1 'polypeptide(L)' 'MVLDDTEEGPDAVRVFLTPESARQFATRSYRVISAGRPPCPLCDEPLDPEGHICARTNGYRRDVLLGSGDDPAG' A
#
# COMPACT_ATOMS: atom_id res chain seq x y z
N MET A 1 -17.07 12.90 -24.13
CA MET A 1 -15.80 13.03 -23.39
C MET A 1 -15.06 11.74 -23.62
N VAL A 2 -13.83 11.86 -24.10
CA VAL A 2 -13.11 10.90 -24.94
C VAL A 2 -12.93 9.54 -24.27
N LEU A 3 -13.36 8.48 -24.96
CA LEU A 3 -13.03 7.08 -24.66
C LEU A 3 -11.79 6.80 -25.51
N ASP A 4 -10.61 6.79 -24.89
CA ASP A 4 -9.32 6.63 -25.58
C ASP A 4 -8.92 5.15 -25.51
N ASP A 5 -8.72 4.53 -26.68
CA ASP A 5 -8.50 3.10 -26.92
C ASP A 5 -7.25 2.51 -26.23
N THR A 6 -7.36 1.32 -25.60
CA THR A 6 -6.19 0.46 -25.31
C THR A 6 -6.45 -0.99 -25.74
N GLU A 7 -5.45 -1.67 -26.32
CA GLU A 7 -5.54 -3.01 -26.91
C GLU A 7 -5.57 -4.17 -25.87
N GLU A 8 -5.71 -3.84 -24.58
CA GLU A 8 -5.39 -4.69 -23.44
C GLU A 8 -6.53 -4.65 -22.38
N GLY A 9 -7.47 -5.60 -22.46
CA GLY A 9 -8.48 -5.85 -21.42
C GLY A 9 -9.64 -4.85 -21.32
N PRO A 10 -10.75 -5.21 -20.63
CA PRO A 10 -11.91 -4.33 -20.53
C PRO A 10 -11.65 -3.14 -19.59
N ASP A 11 -12.03 -1.93 -20.02
CA ASP A 11 -11.89 -0.66 -19.29
C ASP A 11 -12.55 -0.65 -17.90
N ALA A 12 -13.42 -1.62 -17.62
CA ALA A 12 -14.09 -1.74 -16.35
C ALA A 12 -14.36 -3.21 -15.98
N VAL A 13 -14.15 -3.50 -14.70
CA VAL A 13 -14.53 -4.77 -14.09
C VAL A 13 -15.91 -4.60 -13.45
N ARG A 14 -16.88 -5.44 -13.85
CA ARG A 14 -18.17 -5.57 -13.15
C ARG A 14 -18.12 -6.75 -12.21
N VAL A 15 -18.49 -6.50 -10.96
CA VAL A 15 -18.54 -7.53 -9.91
C VAL A 15 -19.94 -7.54 -9.30
N PHE A 16 -20.55 -8.72 -9.23
CA PHE A 16 -21.83 -8.93 -8.55
C PHE A 16 -21.57 -9.54 -7.18
N LEU A 17 -22.11 -8.92 -6.14
CA LEU A 17 -21.98 -9.38 -4.76
C LEU A 17 -23.35 -9.40 -4.09
N THR A 18 -23.58 -10.36 -3.21
CA THR A 18 -24.70 -10.27 -2.27
C THR A 18 -24.41 -9.14 -1.25
N PRO A 19 -25.44 -8.60 -0.58
CA PRO A 19 -25.23 -7.58 0.46
C PRO A 19 -24.30 -8.06 1.58
N GLU A 20 -24.33 -9.34 1.91
CA GLU A 20 -23.43 -9.93 2.91
C GLU A 20 -21.97 -9.94 2.43
N SER A 21 -21.71 -10.45 1.22
CA SER A 21 -20.36 -10.47 0.64
C SER A 21 -19.77 -9.07 0.50
N ALA A 22 -20.59 -8.07 0.14
CA ALA A 22 -20.15 -6.68 0.05
C ALA A 22 -19.67 -6.13 1.41
N ARG A 23 -20.38 -6.42 2.50
CA ARG A 23 -19.97 -6.01 3.87
C ARG A 23 -18.69 -6.71 4.31
N GLN A 24 -18.57 -8.02 4.03
CA GLN A 24 -17.36 -8.78 4.34
C GLN A 24 -16.15 -8.25 3.57
N PHE A 25 -16.33 -7.97 2.26
CA PHE A 25 -15.30 -7.36 1.43
C PHE A 25 -14.84 -6.01 1.99
N ALA A 26 -15.77 -5.09 2.25
CA ALA A 26 -15.43 -3.77 2.80
C ALA A 26 -14.64 -3.88 4.12
N THR A 27 -15.06 -4.78 5.02
CA THR A 27 -14.37 -5.01 6.30
C THR A 27 -12.94 -5.51 6.10
N ARG A 28 -12.73 -6.47 5.19
CA ARG A 28 -11.39 -7.02 4.90
C ARG A 28 -10.51 -5.99 4.20
N SER A 29 -11.04 -5.28 3.21
CA SER A 29 -10.32 -4.22 2.49
C SER A 29 -9.89 -3.11 3.43
N TYR A 30 -10.73 -2.70 4.37
CA TYR A 30 -10.35 -1.72 5.38
C TYR A 30 -9.15 -2.18 6.22
N ARG A 31 -9.10 -3.45 6.64
CA ARG A 31 -7.95 -4.01 7.37
C ARG A 31 -6.67 -3.97 6.53
N VAL A 32 -6.76 -4.27 5.24
CA VAL A 32 -5.60 -4.22 4.33
C VAL A 32 -5.11 -2.78 4.12
N ILE A 33 -6.02 -1.84 3.89
CA ILE A 33 -5.68 -0.43 3.67
C ILE A 33 -5.13 0.21 4.95
N SER A 34 -5.74 -0.05 6.10
CA SER A 34 -5.32 0.49 7.40
C SER A 34 -4.00 -0.11 7.89
N ALA A 35 -3.65 -1.33 7.47
CA ALA A 35 -2.31 -1.89 7.64
C ALA A 35 -1.26 -1.22 6.71
N GLY A 36 -1.61 -0.07 6.10
CA GLY A 36 -0.81 0.66 5.13
C GLY A 36 0.67 0.70 5.45
N ARG A 37 1.47 0.79 4.39
CA ARG A 37 2.93 0.81 4.52
C ARG A 37 3.34 2.06 5.31
N PRO A 38 4.21 1.95 6.33
CA PRO A 38 4.64 3.10 7.11
C PRO A 38 5.23 4.17 6.16
N PRO A 39 5.02 5.46 6.43
CA PRO A 39 5.62 6.52 5.62
C PRO A 39 7.12 6.60 5.89
N CYS A 40 7.91 6.82 4.85
CA CYS A 40 9.33 7.10 4.98
C CYS A 40 9.51 8.40 5.79
N PRO A 41 10.26 8.42 6.90
CA PRO A 41 10.41 9.63 7.72
C PRO A 41 11.24 10.75 7.06
N LEU A 42 11.71 10.54 5.82
CA LEU A 42 12.51 11.50 5.06
C LEU A 42 11.75 12.11 3.88
N CYS A 43 10.84 11.36 3.26
CA CYS A 43 10.10 11.79 2.06
C CYS A 43 8.59 11.50 2.09
N ASP A 44 8.06 10.96 3.18
CA ASP A 44 6.64 10.61 3.40
C ASP A 44 6.03 9.61 2.42
N GLU A 45 6.83 9.02 1.52
CA GLU A 45 6.39 7.96 0.62
C GLU A 45 6.27 6.59 1.33
N PRO A 46 5.39 5.70 0.85
CA PRO A 46 5.22 4.38 1.46
C PRO A 46 6.50 3.53 1.45
N LEU A 47 6.90 3.00 2.61
CA LEU A 47 8.01 2.05 2.73
C LEU A 47 7.65 0.68 2.18
N ASP A 48 8.39 0.18 1.19
CA ASP A 48 8.23 -1.20 0.73
C ASP A 48 8.79 -2.20 1.76
N PRO A 49 8.14 -3.36 1.99
CA PRO A 49 8.67 -4.42 2.86
C PRO A 49 10.07 -4.91 2.46
N GLU A 50 10.45 -4.85 1.19
CA GLU A 50 11.80 -5.23 0.73
C GLU A 50 12.85 -4.12 0.92
N GLY A 51 12.43 -2.94 1.39
CA GLY A 51 13.24 -1.76 1.61
C GLY A 51 12.85 -0.59 0.69
N HIS A 52 13.05 0.64 1.17
CA HIS A 52 12.68 1.85 0.45
C HIS A 52 13.92 2.62 -0.06
N ILE A 53 13.92 2.98 -1.34
CA ILE A 53 14.96 3.83 -1.97
C ILE A 53 14.51 5.28 -1.87
N CYS A 54 15.00 6.01 -0.86
CA CYS A 54 14.59 7.39 -0.65
C CYS A 54 15.33 8.35 -1.61
N ALA A 55 14.58 9.12 -2.40
CA ALA A 55 15.17 10.15 -3.27
C ALA A 55 15.91 11.24 -2.48
N ARG A 56 15.48 11.52 -1.24
CA ARG A 56 16.13 12.50 -0.34
C ARG A 56 17.51 12.05 0.15
N THR A 57 17.82 10.75 0.07
CA THR A 57 19.14 10.19 0.42
C THR A 57 19.94 9.75 -0.80
N ASN A 58 19.56 10.16 -2.02
CA ASN A 58 20.14 9.66 -3.28
C ASN A 58 20.13 8.11 -3.38
N GLY A 59 19.12 7.46 -2.80
CA GLY A 59 18.96 6.02 -2.84
C GLY A 59 19.83 5.22 -1.86
N TYR A 60 20.43 5.86 -0.85
CA TYR A 60 21.14 5.15 0.21
C TYR A 60 20.18 4.25 1.00
N ARG A 61 20.40 2.93 0.91
CA ARG A 61 19.67 1.91 1.67
C ARG A 61 20.26 1.80 3.07
N ARG A 62 19.55 2.31 4.06
CA ARG A 62 19.70 1.92 5.46
C ARG A 62 18.62 0.88 5.73
N ASP A 63 18.92 -0.35 5.38
CA ASP A 63 18.34 -1.48 6.09
C ASP A 63 18.55 -1.24 7.60
N VAL A 64 17.64 -1.73 8.44
CA VAL A 64 17.83 -1.89 9.90
C VAL A 64 17.35 -0.78 10.84
N LEU A 65 17.07 0.48 10.48
CA LEU A 65 16.97 1.50 11.55
C LEU A 65 15.69 2.35 11.64
N LEU A 66 14.62 1.96 10.94
CA LEU A 66 13.29 2.57 11.10
C LEU A 66 12.20 1.49 11.18
N GLY A 67 12.54 0.38 11.85
CA GLY A 67 11.66 -0.79 12.02
C GLY A 67 11.95 -1.56 13.31
N SER A 68 12.46 -0.90 14.35
CA SER A 68 12.65 -1.48 15.68
C SER A 68 11.98 -0.58 16.72
N GLY A 69 10.65 -0.54 16.65
CA GLY A 69 9.84 -0.23 17.82
C GLY A 69 9.51 -1.52 18.55
N ASP A 70 10.54 -2.24 19.01
CA ASP A 70 10.42 -3.33 19.99
C ASP A 70 11.22 -2.88 21.21
N ASP A 71 10.57 -2.09 22.05
CA ASP A 71 10.95 -1.93 23.45
C ASP A 71 9.87 -2.61 24.28
N PRO A 72 10.09 -3.88 24.68
CA PRO A 72 9.58 -4.32 25.95
C PRO A 72 10.72 -4.87 26.81
N ALA A 73 11.09 -4.05 27.79
CA ALA A 73 11.69 -4.39 29.08
C ALA A 73 13.22 -4.62 29.16
N GLY A 74 13.85 -3.84 30.05
CA GLY A 74 15.13 -4.17 30.68
C GLY A 74 16.04 -2.99 30.95
#